data_AF-A0A160DW76-F1
#
_entry.id   AF-A0A160DW76-F1
#
_cell.length_a   1.000
_cell.length_b   1.000
_cell.length_c   1.000
_cell.angle_alpha   90.00
_cell.angle_beta   90.00
_cell.angle_gamma   90.00
#
_symmetry.space_group_name_H-M   'P 1'
#
loop_
_entity.id
_entity.type
_entity.pdbx_description
1 polymer ?
#
loop_
_entity_poly.entity_id
_entity_poly.type
_entity_poly.pdbx_seq_one_letter_code
_entity_poly.pdbx_strand_id
1 'polypeptide(L)'
;MMNLFAVMGTMGHRRVRAVVLGWLAALAVPVAAAPQLPDFVYQGRLQQGGAPANGAFDLSFALFDAPEGGNAVGATITEADFPVTDGLFSVSLSFPGAFTGTQLYLQVTVEGTPMLPRQAVATAPVAQFTLSGGSISGPAGGDLAGTYPNPTLRDGAVTSTKIATGAVSNSRLATDSVTASKIFAGAVGTSELASDAVTAEKIANGAVVTAAIASDSITRGKIAGGYSNGAIAATVGGNDCNDYDVGVGGAEVNDVVFFSLQSAASLTQNMLIQPLRVPSAGLVTLRVCNLASTSQSTGTVGVYILTMR
;
A
#
# COMPACT_ATOMS: atom_id res chain seq x y z
N MET A 1 -43.53 45.04 -17.29
CA MET A 1 -43.90 45.99 -18.37
C MET A 1 -43.69 45.23 -19.67
N MET A 2 -44.68 44.85 -20.49
CA MET A 2 -45.86 45.56 -20.97
C MET A 2 -46.98 44.55 -21.29
N ASN A 3 -48.23 44.96 -21.06
CA ASN A 3 -49.48 44.30 -21.45
C ASN A 3 -49.62 44.16 -22.98
N LEU A 4 -50.49 43.27 -23.49
CA LEU A 4 -51.87 43.62 -23.94
C LEU A 4 -52.55 42.50 -24.78
N PHE A 5 -53.76 42.10 -24.35
CA PHE A 5 -54.98 41.61 -25.04
C PHE A 5 -54.87 40.66 -26.26
N ALA A 6 -55.38 39.42 -26.21
CA ALA A 6 -56.80 38.96 -26.23
C ALA A 6 -57.34 38.73 -27.66
N VAL A 7 -57.88 37.53 -27.94
CA VAL A 7 -59.20 37.29 -28.55
C VAL A 7 -59.60 35.84 -28.26
N MET A 8 -60.82 35.70 -27.79
CA MET A 8 -61.54 34.49 -27.43
C MET A 8 -62.33 34.01 -28.67
N GLY A 9 -62.23 32.73 -29.03
CA GLY A 9 -62.99 32.13 -30.12
C GLY A 9 -63.43 30.72 -29.74
N THR A 10 -64.72 30.57 -29.44
CA THR A 10 -65.35 29.36 -28.93
C THR A 10 -65.74 28.35 -30.01
N MET A 11 -65.65 27.06 -29.64
CA MET A 11 -66.44 25.89 -30.06
C MET A 11 -66.53 25.49 -31.54
N GLY A 12 -66.22 24.21 -31.80
CA GLY A 12 -66.68 23.51 -33.01
C GLY A 12 -66.22 22.05 -33.06
N HIS A 13 -67.10 21.12 -32.67
CA HIS A 13 -66.92 19.68 -32.82
C HIS A 13 -66.56 19.26 -34.26
N ARG A 14 -65.63 18.31 -34.43
CA ARG A 14 -65.85 16.99 -35.06
C ARG A 14 -64.55 16.22 -35.29
N ARG A 15 -64.69 14.91 -35.11
CA ARG A 15 -63.71 13.83 -35.28
C ARG A 15 -63.22 13.76 -36.75
N VAL A 16 -62.00 13.25 -36.97
CA VAL A 16 -61.68 12.02 -37.74
C VAL A 16 -60.16 11.95 -38.04
N ARG A 17 -59.68 10.71 -38.06
CA ARG A 17 -58.32 10.17 -37.98
C ARG A 17 -57.51 10.24 -39.29
N ALA A 18 -56.23 9.89 -39.15
CA ALA A 18 -55.34 9.18 -40.10
C ALA A 18 -54.41 10.11 -40.92
N VAL A 19 -53.14 9.83 -41.21
CA VAL A 19 -52.31 8.61 -41.24
C VAL A 19 -50.85 9.02 -40.98
N VAL A 20 -50.10 8.31 -40.13
CA VAL A 20 -48.62 8.36 -40.12
C VAL A 20 -48.13 7.03 -40.68
N LEU A 21 -47.52 7.07 -41.87
CA LEU A 21 -46.86 5.91 -42.48
C LEU A 21 -45.44 5.80 -41.88
N GLY A 22 -45.23 4.85 -40.99
CA GLY A 22 -43.90 4.46 -40.50
C GLY A 22 -43.35 3.32 -41.34
N TRP A 23 -42.22 3.53 -42.01
CA TRP A 23 -41.40 2.49 -42.62
C TRP A 23 -40.53 1.84 -41.53
N LEU A 24 -40.69 0.52 -41.30
CA LEU A 24 -39.79 -0.29 -40.49
C LEU A 24 -39.11 -1.31 -41.41
N ALA A 25 -37.84 -1.10 -41.74
CA ALA A 25 -37.03 -2.07 -42.46
C ALA A 25 -36.51 -3.13 -41.47
N ALA A 26 -36.92 -4.38 -41.63
CA ALA A 26 -36.41 -5.51 -40.87
C ALA A 26 -35.06 -5.95 -41.44
N LEU A 27 -33.98 -5.76 -40.67
CA LEU A 27 -32.68 -6.37 -40.91
C LEU A 27 -32.75 -7.83 -40.44
N ALA A 28 -32.78 -8.78 -41.38
CA ALA A 28 -32.57 -10.19 -41.08
C ALA A 28 -31.06 -10.44 -40.92
N VAL A 29 -30.61 -10.65 -39.68
CA VAL A 29 -29.25 -11.17 -39.42
C VAL A 29 -29.31 -12.70 -39.58
N PRO A 30 -28.49 -13.33 -40.44
CA PRO A 30 -28.39 -14.78 -40.45
C PRO A 30 -27.69 -15.21 -39.15
N VAL A 31 -28.43 -15.90 -38.28
CA VAL A 31 -27.83 -16.65 -37.16
C VAL A 31 -27.14 -17.86 -37.79
N ALA A 32 -25.82 -17.83 -37.86
CA ALA A 32 -25.02 -19.02 -38.11
C ALA A 32 -25.11 -19.89 -36.85
N ALA A 33 -25.87 -20.99 -36.91
CA ALA A 33 -25.88 -21.99 -35.86
C ALA A 33 -24.52 -22.71 -35.86
N ALA A 34 -23.79 -22.63 -34.74
CA ALA A 34 -22.60 -23.46 -34.56
C ALA A 34 -22.99 -24.94 -34.58
N PRO A 35 -22.15 -25.85 -35.11
CA PRO A 35 -22.42 -27.28 -35.04
C PRO A 35 -22.49 -27.69 -33.56
N GLN A 36 -23.69 -28.06 -33.11
CA GLN A 36 -23.92 -28.51 -31.74
C GLN A 36 -23.50 -29.97 -31.63
N LEU A 37 -22.60 -30.27 -30.70
CA LEU A 37 -22.31 -31.65 -30.29
C LEU A 37 -23.58 -32.26 -29.70
N PRO A 38 -23.87 -33.55 -29.91
CA PRO A 38 -25.02 -34.17 -29.27
C PRO A 38 -24.91 -34.05 -27.75
N ASP A 39 -26.03 -33.74 -27.10
CA ASP A 39 -26.10 -33.66 -25.65
C ASP A 39 -25.85 -35.05 -25.03
N PHE A 40 -26.37 -36.10 -25.68
CA PHE A 40 -26.09 -37.49 -25.35
C PHE A 40 -26.42 -38.41 -26.53
N VAL A 41 -25.92 -39.65 -26.48
CA VAL A 41 -26.27 -40.72 -27.41
C VAL A 41 -27.31 -41.61 -26.76
N TYR A 42 -28.43 -41.83 -27.44
CA TYR A 42 -29.46 -42.78 -27.04
C TYR A 42 -29.27 -44.10 -27.77
N GLN A 43 -29.17 -45.19 -27.02
CA GLN A 43 -29.06 -46.55 -27.56
C GLN A 43 -30.25 -47.38 -27.10
N GLY A 44 -30.95 -47.97 -28.04
CA GLY A 44 -32.16 -48.76 -27.78
C GLY A 44 -32.14 -50.10 -28.49
N ARG A 45 -33.00 -51.01 -28.02
CA ARG A 45 -33.30 -52.27 -28.71
C ARG A 45 -34.80 -52.37 -28.99
N LEU A 46 -35.16 -52.48 -30.26
CA LEU A 46 -36.52 -52.73 -30.72
C LEU A 46 -36.75 -54.23 -30.91
N GLN A 47 -37.91 -54.70 -30.44
CA GLN A 47 -38.37 -56.06 -30.64
C GLN A 47 -39.75 -56.05 -31.31
N GLN A 48 -39.97 -56.96 -32.25
CA GLN A 48 -41.25 -57.17 -32.92
C GLN A 48 -41.63 -58.64 -32.80
N GLY A 49 -42.79 -58.94 -32.19
CA GLY A 49 -43.23 -60.32 -31.97
C GLY A 49 -42.29 -61.17 -31.10
N GLY A 50 -41.50 -60.55 -30.22
CA GLY A 50 -40.52 -61.21 -29.35
C GLY A 50 -39.16 -61.49 -30.00
N ALA A 51 -38.98 -61.19 -31.29
CA ALA A 51 -37.71 -61.25 -31.99
C ALA A 51 -37.11 -59.84 -32.19
N PRO A 52 -35.78 -59.69 -32.38
CA PRO A 52 -35.17 -58.40 -32.73
C PRO A 52 -35.74 -57.85 -34.04
N ALA A 53 -36.16 -56.59 -34.03
CA ALA A 53 -36.68 -55.93 -35.23
C ALA A 53 -35.55 -55.63 -36.24
N ASN A 54 -35.83 -55.75 -37.54
CA ASN A 54 -34.88 -55.43 -38.60
C ASN A 54 -35.61 -54.66 -39.70
N GLY A 55 -35.00 -53.59 -40.22
CA GLY A 55 -35.60 -52.73 -41.25
C GLY A 55 -35.51 -51.25 -40.91
N ALA A 56 -36.14 -50.43 -41.74
CA ALA A 56 -36.28 -48.99 -41.50
C ALA A 56 -37.52 -48.73 -40.62
N PHE A 57 -37.38 -47.87 -39.62
CA PHE A 57 -38.46 -47.47 -38.72
C PHE A 57 -38.45 -45.95 -38.52
N ASP A 58 -39.63 -45.35 -38.46
CA ASP A 58 -39.79 -43.96 -38.07
C ASP A 58 -39.62 -43.83 -36.55
N LEU A 59 -38.52 -43.20 -36.13
CA LEU A 59 -38.22 -42.94 -34.72
C LEU A 59 -38.43 -41.46 -34.41
N SER A 60 -39.04 -41.16 -33.27
CA SER A 60 -39.01 -39.79 -32.74
C SER A 60 -38.77 -39.72 -31.23
N PHE A 61 -38.09 -38.66 -30.84
CA PHE A 61 -37.55 -38.43 -29.50
C PHE A 61 -37.99 -37.05 -29.01
N ALA A 62 -38.66 -37.01 -27.86
CA ALA A 62 -39.10 -35.77 -27.24
C ALA A 62 -38.82 -35.80 -25.73
N LEU A 63 -38.38 -34.67 -25.18
CA LEU A 63 -38.21 -34.51 -23.73
C LEU A 63 -39.50 -34.00 -23.10
N PHE A 64 -39.77 -34.45 -21.88
CA PHE A 64 -40.90 -34.02 -21.07
C PHE A 64 -40.48 -33.75 -19.62
N ASP A 65 -41.24 -32.88 -18.95
CA ASP A 65 -41.05 -32.51 -17.53
C ASP A 65 -41.62 -33.53 -16.52
N ALA A 66 -42.27 -34.60 -17.00
CA ALA A 66 -42.86 -35.65 -16.17
C ALA A 66 -42.78 -37.06 -16.81
N PRO A 67 -42.79 -38.13 -16.00
CA PRO A 67 -42.68 -39.52 -16.47
C PRO A 67 -43.89 -40.00 -17.27
N GLU A 68 -45.08 -39.45 -16.98
CA GLU A 68 -46.34 -39.63 -17.69
C GLU A 68 -47.04 -38.27 -17.80
N GLY A 69 -47.75 -37.98 -18.89
CA GLY A 69 -48.37 -36.66 -19.10
C GLY A 69 -47.34 -35.55 -19.37
N GLY A 70 -47.41 -34.43 -18.64
CA GLY A 70 -46.41 -33.34 -18.69
C GLY A 70 -46.39 -32.50 -19.96
N ASN A 71 -45.53 -31.48 -19.98
CA ASN A 71 -45.27 -30.62 -21.14
C ASN A 71 -44.01 -31.08 -21.86
N ALA A 72 -44.02 -30.97 -23.20
CA ALA A 72 -42.83 -31.19 -24.00
C ALA A 72 -41.81 -30.05 -23.78
N VAL A 73 -40.54 -30.40 -23.66
CA VAL A 73 -39.43 -29.46 -23.44
C VAL A 73 -38.50 -29.51 -24.65
N GLY A 74 -38.45 -28.42 -25.41
CA GLY A 74 -37.66 -28.35 -26.65
C GLY A 74 -38.37 -28.95 -27.87
N ALA A 75 -37.63 -29.07 -28.97
CA ALA A 75 -38.14 -29.62 -30.22
C ALA A 75 -38.10 -31.15 -30.22
N THR A 76 -39.09 -31.80 -30.83
CA THR A 76 -39.05 -33.23 -31.13
C THR A 76 -38.02 -33.50 -32.23
N ILE A 77 -37.15 -34.46 -31.99
CA ILE A 77 -36.20 -34.97 -32.98
C ILE A 77 -36.87 -36.14 -33.70
N THR A 78 -36.91 -36.12 -35.02
CA THR A 78 -37.52 -37.17 -35.85
C THR A 78 -36.48 -37.72 -36.81
N GLU A 79 -36.35 -39.03 -36.81
CA GLU A 79 -35.47 -39.81 -37.68
C GLU A 79 -36.38 -40.73 -38.52
N ALA A 80 -36.73 -40.25 -39.72
CA ALA A 80 -37.58 -41.01 -40.64
C ALA A 80 -36.78 -42.15 -41.30
N ASP A 81 -37.42 -43.29 -41.53
CA ASP A 81 -36.82 -44.48 -42.15
C ASP A 81 -35.47 -44.90 -41.50
N PHE A 82 -35.35 -44.78 -40.17
CA PHE A 82 -34.09 -45.03 -39.47
C PHE A 82 -33.73 -46.54 -39.47
N PRO A 83 -32.51 -46.93 -39.88
CA PRO A 83 -32.15 -48.34 -39.98
C PRO A 83 -31.95 -48.96 -38.60
N VAL A 84 -32.70 -50.03 -38.34
CA VAL A 84 -32.56 -50.90 -37.16
C VAL A 84 -32.04 -52.26 -37.63
N THR A 85 -30.93 -52.71 -37.03
CA THR A 85 -30.28 -54.00 -37.36
C THR A 85 -30.12 -54.81 -36.10
N ASP A 86 -30.56 -56.07 -36.13
CA ASP A 86 -30.62 -56.97 -34.97
C ASP A 86 -31.30 -56.33 -33.74
N GLY A 87 -32.34 -55.54 -34.00
CA GLY A 87 -33.07 -54.76 -33.02
C GLY A 87 -32.32 -53.54 -32.48
N LEU A 88 -31.04 -53.35 -32.76
CA LEU A 88 -30.25 -52.27 -32.18
C LEU A 88 -30.30 -51.00 -33.01
N PHE A 89 -30.33 -49.87 -32.32
CA PHE A 89 -30.18 -48.54 -32.91
C PHE A 89 -29.44 -47.60 -31.94
N SER A 90 -28.79 -46.58 -32.51
CA SER A 90 -28.04 -45.56 -31.77
C SER A 90 -28.26 -44.20 -32.42
N VAL A 91 -28.83 -43.26 -31.69
CA VAL A 91 -29.14 -41.90 -32.18
C VAL A 91 -28.44 -40.87 -31.31
N SER A 92 -27.76 -39.93 -31.95
CA SER A 92 -27.16 -38.76 -31.30
C SER A 92 -28.24 -37.69 -31.12
N LEU A 93 -28.62 -37.39 -29.86
CA LEU A 93 -29.72 -36.47 -29.56
C LEU A 93 -29.20 -35.12 -29.08
N SER A 94 -29.85 -34.03 -29.53
CA SER A 94 -29.48 -32.65 -29.23
C SER A 94 -30.73 -31.81 -28.96
N PHE A 95 -30.89 -31.37 -27.73
CA PHE A 95 -32.00 -30.56 -27.21
C PHE A 95 -31.45 -29.23 -26.63
N PRO A 96 -31.01 -28.28 -27.50
CA PRO A 96 -30.43 -27.02 -27.05
C PRO A 96 -31.27 -26.29 -26.01
N GLY A 97 -30.67 -26.01 -24.86
CA GLY A 97 -31.29 -25.25 -23.76
C GLY A 97 -32.32 -26.02 -22.93
N ALA A 98 -32.57 -27.31 -23.19
CA ALA A 98 -33.55 -28.09 -22.42
C ALA A 98 -33.10 -28.36 -20.97
N PHE A 99 -31.79 -28.56 -20.74
CA PHE A 99 -31.25 -28.96 -19.45
C PHE A 99 -30.93 -27.76 -18.54
N THR A 100 -31.92 -27.32 -17.76
CA THR A 100 -31.83 -26.15 -16.87
C THR A 100 -31.78 -26.49 -15.38
N GLY A 101 -31.65 -27.78 -15.02
CA GLY A 101 -31.61 -28.26 -13.63
C GLY A 101 -32.91 -28.90 -13.12
N THR A 102 -33.93 -29.03 -13.98
CA THR A 102 -35.15 -29.83 -13.69
C THR A 102 -35.00 -31.23 -14.29
N GLN A 103 -35.51 -32.27 -13.62
CA GLN A 103 -35.52 -33.65 -14.15
C GLN A 103 -36.36 -33.72 -15.43
N LEU A 104 -35.79 -34.26 -16.50
CA LEU A 104 -36.49 -34.51 -17.77
C LEU A 104 -36.60 -35.99 -18.06
N TYR A 105 -37.59 -36.36 -18.87
CA TYR A 105 -37.92 -37.72 -19.26
C TYR A 105 -37.97 -37.80 -20.79
N LEU A 106 -37.24 -38.74 -21.37
CA LEU A 106 -37.21 -39.00 -22.79
C LEU A 106 -38.36 -39.94 -23.18
N GLN A 107 -39.22 -39.46 -24.07
CA GLN A 107 -40.19 -40.28 -24.78
C GLN A 107 -39.59 -40.72 -26.10
N VAL A 108 -39.60 -42.03 -26.34
CA VAL A 108 -39.31 -42.63 -27.65
C VAL A 108 -40.63 -43.03 -28.29
N THR A 109 -40.84 -42.69 -29.55
CA THR A 109 -42.02 -43.06 -30.33
C THR A 109 -41.54 -43.81 -31.56
N VAL A 110 -42.13 -44.98 -31.81
CA VAL A 110 -41.77 -45.86 -32.95
C VAL A 110 -43.03 -46.04 -33.79
N GLU A 111 -42.96 -45.74 -35.09
CA GLU A 111 -44.13 -45.84 -36.00
C GLU A 111 -45.36 -45.09 -35.44
N GLY A 112 -45.14 -43.90 -34.89
CA GLY A 112 -46.19 -43.08 -34.28
C GLY A 112 -46.71 -43.56 -32.91
N THR A 113 -46.21 -44.69 -32.38
CA THR A 113 -46.64 -45.24 -31.08
C THR A 113 -45.64 -44.90 -29.96
N PRO A 114 -46.05 -44.14 -28.92
CA PRO A 114 -45.18 -43.82 -27.78
C PRO A 114 -44.82 -45.06 -26.95
N MET A 115 -43.54 -45.22 -26.64
CA MET A 115 -43.04 -46.23 -25.72
C MET A 115 -43.08 -45.67 -24.29
N LEU A 116 -44.01 -46.17 -23.49
CA LEU A 116 -44.18 -45.83 -22.07
C LEU A 116 -43.74 -47.00 -21.17
N PRO A 117 -43.27 -46.74 -19.93
CA PRO A 117 -43.07 -45.42 -19.32
C PRO A 117 -41.86 -44.68 -19.93
N ARG A 118 -41.88 -43.33 -19.86
CA ARG A 118 -40.75 -42.53 -20.36
C ARG A 118 -39.50 -42.78 -19.52
N GLN A 119 -38.34 -42.71 -20.16
CA GLN A 119 -37.06 -42.95 -19.50
C GLN A 119 -36.53 -41.65 -18.90
N ALA A 120 -36.24 -41.63 -17.59
CA ALA A 120 -35.59 -40.49 -16.96
C ALA A 120 -34.21 -40.23 -17.61
N VAL A 121 -33.96 -39.01 -18.07
CA VAL A 121 -32.65 -38.61 -18.55
C VAL A 121 -31.79 -38.36 -17.32
N ALA A 122 -30.86 -39.29 -17.07
CA ALA A 122 -29.89 -39.10 -16.01
C ALA A 122 -29.00 -37.91 -16.36
N THR A 123 -28.80 -36.99 -15.42
CA THR A 123 -27.74 -35.99 -15.51
C THR A 123 -26.39 -36.68 -15.32
N ALA A 124 -25.96 -37.51 -16.26
CA ALA A 124 -24.59 -38.02 -16.29
C ALA A 124 -23.67 -36.90 -16.80
N PRO A 125 -22.43 -36.79 -16.27
CA PRO A 125 -21.92 -35.58 -15.65
C PRO A 125 -21.41 -34.58 -16.69
N VAL A 126 -22.31 -33.89 -17.37
CA VAL A 126 -22.01 -32.50 -17.74
C VAL A 126 -21.89 -31.76 -16.42
N ALA A 127 -20.66 -31.55 -15.96
CA ALA A 127 -20.42 -30.61 -14.88
C ALA A 127 -21.08 -29.31 -15.33
N GLN A 128 -22.18 -28.91 -14.72
CA GLN A 128 -22.85 -27.65 -15.05
C GLN A 128 -21.91 -26.43 -14.75
N PHE A 129 -20.74 -26.72 -14.18
CA PHE A 129 -19.58 -25.85 -14.03
C PHE A 129 -18.37 -26.27 -14.92
N THR A 130 -18.56 -26.77 -16.15
CA THR A 130 -17.43 -26.87 -17.10
C THR A 130 -16.93 -25.47 -17.40
N LEU A 131 -15.70 -25.18 -16.96
CA LEU A 131 -14.55 -24.67 -17.71
C LEU A 131 -14.77 -23.76 -18.95
N SER A 132 -15.87 -23.03 -19.05
CA SER A 132 -16.10 -21.99 -20.06
C SER A 132 -16.26 -20.64 -19.39
N GLY A 133 -15.11 -20.00 -19.12
CA GLY A 133 -14.90 -18.56 -19.27
C GLY A 133 -15.59 -17.56 -18.33
N GLY A 134 -16.50 -17.96 -17.45
CA GLY A 134 -17.05 -17.08 -16.43
C GLY A 134 -16.02 -16.82 -15.34
N SER A 135 -15.63 -15.55 -15.11
CA SER A 135 -14.85 -15.19 -13.92
C SER A 135 -15.51 -15.77 -12.67
N ILE A 136 -14.70 -16.29 -11.73
CA ILE A 136 -15.20 -16.70 -10.42
C ILE A 136 -16.11 -15.60 -9.85
N SER A 137 -17.28 -16.00 -9.34
CA SER A 137 -18.31 -15.08 -8.84
C SER A 137 -18.77 -15.52 -7.45
N GLY A 138 -19.25 -14.57 -6.65
CA GLY A 138 -19.68 -14.80 -5.27
C GLY A 138 -18.81 -14.08 -4.22
N PRO A 139 -19.19 -14.17 -2.93
CA PRO A 139 -18.50 -13.47 -1.85
C PRO A 139 -17.09 -14.01 -1.62
N ALA A 140 -16.14 -13.10 -1.40
CA ALA A 140 -14.78 -13.44 -1.02
C ALA A 140 -14.67 -13.78 0.48
N GLY A 141 -13.78 -14.71 0.82
CA GLY A 141 -13.54 -15.18 2.19
C GLY A 141 -12.21 -14.68 2.78
N GLY A 142 -11.97 -15.01 4.05
CA GLY A 142 -10.70 -14.75 4.73
C GLY A 142 -10.36 -13.26 4.86
N ASP A 143 -9.17 -12.89 4.42
CA ASP A 143 -8.62 -11.52 4.45
C ASP A 143 -9.23 -10.58 3.40
N LEU A 144 -10.04 -11.15 2.49
CA LEU A 144 -10.61 -10.44 1.36
C LEU A 144 -12.07 -10.00 1.64
N ALA A 145 -12.43 -8.82 1.17
CA ALA A 145 -13.77 -8.25 1.20
C ALA A 145 -14.36 -8.17 -0.22
N GLY A 146 -15.68 -8.04 -0.30
CA GLY A 146 -16.39 -7.89 -1.57
C GLY A 146 -16.65 -9.23 -2.27
N THR A 147 -16.71 -9.18 -3.60
CA THR A 147 -17.05 -10.32 -4.45
C THR A 147 -16.00 -10.53 -5.53
N TYR A 148 -15.82 -11.78 -5.94
CA TYR A 148 -14.98 -12.14 -7.08
C TYR A 148 -15.52 -11.53 -8.40
N PRO A 149 -14.66 -11.25 -9.39
CA PRO A 149 -13.23 -11.62 -9.45
C PRO A 149 -12.24 -10.65 -8.79
N ASN A 150 -12.68 -9.45 -8.39
CA ASN A 150 -11.80 -8.39 -7.89
C ASN A 150 -12.09 -8.03 -6.43
N PRO A 151 -11.94 -8.96 -5.47
CA PRO A 151 -12.09 -8.61 -4.08
C PRO A 151 -10.94 -7.71 -3.62
N THR A 152 -11.19 -6.91 -2.59
CA THR A 152 -10.18 -6.06 -1.97
C THR A 152 -9.70 -6.67 -0.65
N LEU A 153 -8.61 -6.16 -0.09
CA LEU A 153 -8.26 -6.47 1.28
C LEU A 153 -9.29 -5.84 2.24
N ARG A 154 -9.61 -6.56 3.32
CA ARG A 154 -10.36 -6.00 4.46
C ARG A 154 -9.51 -4.98 5.20
N ASP A 155 -10.18 -4.04 5.86
CA ASP A 155 -9.51 -3.12 6.79
C ASP A 155 -8.79 -3.91 7.89
N GLY A 156 -7.51 -3.59 8.10
CA GLY A 156 -6.66 -4.29 9.07
C GLY A 156 -6.28 -5.73 8.68
N ALA A 157 -6.59 -6.19 7.46
CA ALA A 157 -6.24 -7.54 7.02
C ALA A 157 -4.72 -7.81 7.08
N VAL A 158 -3.92 -6.79 6.79
CA VAL A 158 -2.45 -6.86 6.82
C VAL A 158 -1.96 -6.49 8.22
N THR A 159 -1.80 -7.52 9.07
CA THR A 159 -1.22 -7.40 10.41
C THR A 159 0.31 -7.54 10.36
N SER A 160 1.01 -7.13 11.42
CA SER A 160 2.46 -7.28 11.53
C SER A 160 2.94 -8.73 11.33
N THR A 161 2.17 -9.72 11.80
CA THR A 161 2.47 -11.15 11.64
C THR A 161 2.39 -11.65 10.21
N LYS A 162 1.69 -10.94 9.32
CA LYS A 162 1.57 -11.27 7.89
C LYS A 162 2.61 -10.56 7.02
N ILE A 163 3.38 -9.64 7.61
CA ILE A 163 4.49 -8.97 6.95
C ILE A 163 5.78 -9.69 7.38
N ALA A 164 6.39 -10.42 6.46
CA ALA A 164 7.68 -11.06 6.72
C ALA A 164 8.78 -10.02 7.01
N THR A 165 9.76 -10.39 7.83
CA THR A 165 10.92 -9.55 8.12
C THR A 165 11.62 -9.12 6.83
N GLY A 166 11.83 -7.82 6.65
CA GLY A 166 12.46 -7.24 5.45
C GLY A 166 11.55 -7.13 4.23
N ALA A 167 10.27 -7.52 4.29
CA ALA A 167 9.35 -7.41 3.15
C ALA A 167 9.08 -5.95 2.72
N VAL A 168 9.15 -5.02 3.67
CA VAL A 168 9.04 -3.58 3.40
C VAL A 168 10.45 -2.98 3.39
N SER A 169 11.02 -2.87 2.19
CA SER A 169 12.30 -2.18 1.97
C SER A 169 12.07 -0.68 1.74
N ASN A 170 13.16 0.11 1.74
CA ASN A 170 13.09 1.56 1.47
C ASN A 170 12.43 1.88 0.12
N SER A 171 12.61 1.04 -0.92
CA SER A 171 11.98 1.25 -2.23
C SER A 171 10.47 0.99 -2.24
N ARG A 172 9.92 0.40 -1.18
CA ARG A 172 8.48 0.21 -0.98
C ARG A 172 7.84 1.33 -0.16
N LEU A 173 8.65 2.19 0.46
CA LEU A 173 8.19 3.38 1.16
C LEU A 173 8.30 4.57 0.20
N ALA A 174 7.18 5.25 -0.04
CA ALA A 174 7.21 6.51 -0.76
C ALA A 174 7.95 7.57 0.05
N THR A 175 8.51 8.57 -0.63
CA THR A 175 9.08 9.76 0.03
C THR A 175 8.08 10.37 1.00
N ASP A 176 8.55 10.76 2.18
CA ASP A 176 7.75 11.35 3.28
C ASP A 176 6.59 10.49 3.80
N SER A 177 6.54 9.20 3.44
CA SER A 177 5.50 8.28 3.91
C SER A 177 5.58 7.97 5.40
N VAL A 178 6.75 8.15 6.04
CA VAL A 178 6.96 8.00 7.48
C VAL A 178 7.15 9.38 8.10
N THR A 179 6.06 9.99 8.52
CA THR A 179 6.04 11.29 9.22
C THR A 179 6.35 11.11 10.71
N ALA A 180 6.68 12.20 11.40
CA ALA A 180 6.95 12.17 12.85
C ALA A 180 5.82 11.52 13.67
N SER A 181 4.55 11.73 13.29
CA SER A 181 3.39 11.11 13.93
C SER A 181 3.31 9.58 13.80
N LYS A 182 4.04 8.98 12.86
CA LYS A 182 4.12 7.53 12.64
C LYS A 182 5.28 6.89 13.42
N ILE A 183 6.14 7.69 14.05
CA ILE A 183 7.28 7.25 14.84
C ILE A 183 6.91 7.36 16.32
N PHE A 184 6.84 6.22 17.02
CA PHE A 184 6.59 6.20 18.45
C PHE A 184 7.75 6.82 19.23
N ALA A 185 7.44 7.40 20.40
CA ALA A 185 8.46 7.93 21.30
C ALA A 185 9.46 6.82 21.69
N GLY A 186 10.76 7.09 21.52
CA GLY A 186 11.82 6.11 21.78
C GLY A 186 12.05 5.07 20.68
N ALA A 187 11.31 5.12 19.56
CA ALA A 187 11.51 4.17 18.46
C ALA A 187 12.84 4.36 17.70
N VAL A 188 13.45 5.54 17.82
CA VAL A 188 14.78 5.85 17.26
C VAL A 188 15.78 5.87 18.42
N GLY A 189 16.61 4.84 18.49
CA GLY A 189 17.73 4.72 19.43
C GLY A 189 19.07 5.07 18.78
N THR A 190 20.15 4.70 19.46
CA THR A 190 21.51 4.99 18.98
C THR A 190 21.93 4.12 17.80
N SER A 191 21.37 2.92 17.63
CA SER A 191 21.64 2.05 16.47
C SER A 191 21.05 2.60 15.18
N GLU A 192 19.97 3.39 15.28
CA GLU A 192 19.28 3.98 14.13
C GLU A 192 19.91 5.32 13.69
N LEU A 193 20.77 5.91 14.54
CA LEU A 193 21.51 7.13 14.24
C LEU A 193 22.95 6.79 13.86
N ALA A 194 23.28 6.93 12.58
CA ALA A 194 24.66 6.82 12.12
C ALA A 194 25.54 7.91 12.78
N SER A 195 26.86 7.65 12.82
CA SER A 195 27.84 8.67 13.19
C SER A 195 27.63 9.94 12.37
N ASP A 196 27.68 11.09 13.05
CA ASP A 196 27.48 12.43 12.45
C ASP A 196 26.11 12.67 11.80
N ALA A 197 25.13 11.77 12.01
CA ALA A 197 23.79 11.94 11.46
C ALA A 197 23.08 13.19 11.98
N VAL A 198 23.35 13.60 13.22
CA VAL A 198 22.82 14.82 13.83
C VAL A 198 23.86 15.94 13.71
N THR A 199 23.76 16.72 12.65
CA THR A 199 24.61 17.90 12.42
C THR A 199 24.09 19.10 13.21
N ALA A 200 24.92 20.14 13.37
CA ALA A 200 24.52 21.37 14.06
C ALA A 200 23.26 22.01 13.45
N GLU A 201 23.09 21.97 12.13
CA GLU A 201 21.91 22.49 11.43
C GLU A 201 20.61 21.75 11.80
N LYS A 202 20.70 20.48 12.19
CA LYS A 202 19.55 19.67 12.62
C LYS A 202 19.15 19.94 14.07
N ILE A 203 19.96 20.67 14.82
CA ILE A 203 19.70 21.01 16.22
C ILE A 203 19.15 22.44 16.26
N ALA A 204 17.88 22.57 16.66
CA ALA A 204 17.26 23.88 16.83
C ALA A 204 17.95 24.69 17.93
N ASN A 205 17.95 26.03 17.79
CA ASN A 205 18.48 26.92 18.82
C ASN A 205 17.76 26.67 20.16
N GLY A 206 18.55 26.45 21.22
CA GLY A 206 18.05 26.14 22.56
C GLY A 206 17.57 24.71 22.78
N ALA A 207 17.69 23.81 21.79
CA ALA A 207 17.31 22.40 21.94
C ALA A 207 18.19 21.66 22.96
N VAL A 208 19.47 22.03 23.05
CA VAL A 208 20.40 21.50 24.06
C VAL A 208 20.25 22.32 25.34
N VAL A 209 19.37 21.86 26.22
CA VAL A 209 19.15 22.44 27.55
C VAL A 209 20.16 21.89 28.58
N THR A 210 20.26 22.52 29.75
CA THR A 210 21.17 22.09 30.83
C THR A 210 20.98 20.62 31.21
N ALA A 211 19.74 20.13 31.27
CA ALA A 211 19.44 18.72 31.57
C ALA A 211 19.94 17.74 30.49
N ALA A 212 20.19 18.20 29.26
CA ALA A 212 20.75 17.39 28.19
C ALA A 212 22.28 17.28 28.26
N ILE A 213 22.93 18.11 29.09
CA ILE A 213 24.38 18.14 29.28
C ILE A 213 24.68 17.44 30.61
N ALA A 214 25.32 16.27 30.55
CA ALA A 214 25.73 15.58 31.75
C ALA A 214 26.78 16.39 32.53
N SER A 215 26.81 16.24 33.85
CA SER A 215 27.86 16.86 34.69
C SER A 215 29.25 16.49 34.16
N ASP A 216 30.14 17.48 34.16
CA ASP A 216 31.53 17.36 33.69
C ASP A 216 31.71 16.93 32.21
N SER A 217 30.62 16.87 31.43
CA SER A 217 30.69 16.39 30.04
C SER A 217 31.33 17.39 29.10
N ILE A 218 31.27 18.69 29.42
CA ILE A 218 31.95 19.76 28.71
C ILE A 218 33.31 19.97 29.37
N THR A 219 34.28 19.19 28.90
CA THR A 219 35.68 19.37 29.31
C THR A 219 36.26 20.61 28.65
N ARG A 220 37.33 21.18 29.21
CA ARG A 220 37.97 22.40 28.67
C ARG A 220 38.30 22.30 27.18
N GLY A 221 38.75 21.14 26.70
CA GLY A 221 39.05 20.92 25.29
C GLY A 221 37.83 20.91 24.35
N LYS A 222 36.61 20.91 24.89
CA LYS A 222 35.35 21.02 24.14
C LYS A 222 34.82 22.46 24.08
N ILE A 223 35.45 23.40 24.79
CA ILE A 223 35.10 24.83 24.73
C ILE A 223 35.93 25.46 23.62
N ALA A 224 35.27 26.08 22.66
CA ALA A 224 35.94 26.84 21.62
C ALA A 224 36.60 28.10 22.23
N GLY A 225 37.89 28.27 21.98
CA GLY A 225 38.73 29.35 22.50
C GLY A 225 40.18 28.90 22.68
N GLY A 226 41.05 29.83 23.09
CA GLY A 226 42.45 29.53 23.37
C GLY A 226 42.72 29.13 24.81
N TYR A 227 43.64 28.18 25.02
CA TYR A 227 44.04 27.75 26.36
C TYR A 227 45.56 27.62 26.53
N SER A 228 46.05 27.89 27.75
CA SER A 228 47.43 27.67 28.16
C SER A 228 47.49 27.10 29.58
N ASN A 229 48.29 26.04 29.75
CA ASN A 229 48.59 25.38 31.04
C ASN A 229 50.06 25.59 31.45
N GLY A 230 50.70 26.60 30.85
CA GLY A 230 52.12 26.85 31.03
C GLY A 230 52.44 27.51 32.37
N ALA A 231 53.62 28.11 32.41
CA ALA A 231 54.02 28.97 33.51
C ALA A 231 54.34 30.36 32.99
N ILE A 232 54.16 31.36 33.84
CA ILE A 232 54.56 32.73 33.58
C ILE A 232 55.67 33.11 34.55
N ALA A 233 56.61 33.94 34.08
CA ALA A 233 57.62 34.54 34.91
C ALA A 233 57.70 36.03 34.56
N ALA A 234 57.57 36.87 35.57
CA ALA A 234 57.63 38.32 35.45
C ALA A 234 58.53 38.88 36.53
N THR A 235 59.20 39.99 36.20
CA THR A 235 60.01 40.77 37.14
C THR A 235 59.63 42.23 36.97
N VAL A 236 59.11 42.82 38.04
CA VAL A 236 58.51 44.16 38.02
C VAL A 236 59.20 45.02 39.07
N GLY A 237 59.52 46.27 38.70
CA GLY A 237 60.09 47.26 39.60
C GLY A 237 59.21 47.53 40.84
N GLY A 238 59.77 48.18 41.86
CA GLY A 238 58.98 48.53 43.04
C GLY A 238 57.90 49.56 42.70
N ASN A 239 56.69 49.38 43.26
CA ASN A 239 55.51 50.21 43.04
C ASN A 239 55.15 50.39 41.55
N ASP A 240 55.31 49.34 40.74
CA ASP A 240 55.15 49.40 39.29
C ASP A 240 54.24 48.27 38.77
N CYS A 241 53.71 48.45 37.56
CA CYS A 241 52.87 47.48 36.87
C CYS A 241 53.28 47.37 35.40
N ASN A 242 53.65 46.17 34.98
CA ASN A 242 54.03 45.87 33.59
C ASN A 242 53.05 44.91 32.95
N ASP A 243 52.85 45.07 31.64
CA ASP A 243 52.04 44.18 30.82
C ASP A 243 52.94 43.10 30.21
N TYR A 244 52.49 41.84 30.30
CA TYR A 244 53.19 40.67 29.79
C TYR A 244 52.27 39.89 28.86
N ASP A 245 52.75 39.63 27.65
CA ASP A 245 52.02 38.83 26.68
C ASP A 245 52.36 37.35 26.86
N VAL A 246 51.32 36.53 26.91
CA VAL A 246 51.40 35.07 27.05
C VAL A 246 50.82 34.43 25.81
N GLY A 247 51.57 33.48 25.23
CA GLY A 247 51.10 32.65 24.13
C GLY A 247 49.98 31.73 24.58
N VAL A 248 48.79 31.89 23.99
CA VAL A 248 47.59 31.10 24.25
C VAL A 248 47.00 30.73 22.91
N GLY A 249 47.39 29.57 22.38
CA GLY A 249 46.95 29.11 21.06
C GLY A 249 45.42 29.02 20.98
N GLY A 250 44.83 29.60 19.93
CA GLY A 250 43.38 29.65 19.73
C GLY A 250 42.67 30.88 20.33
N ALA A 251 43.38 31.75 21.06
CA ALA A 251 42.79 32.99 21.57
C ALA A 251 42.53 33.96 20.41
N GLU A 252 41.38 34.64 20.41
CA GLU A 252 40.99 35.64 19.42
C GLU A 252 40.77 37.02 20.05
N VAL A 253 40.89 38.07 19.23
CA VAL A 253 40.73 39.45 19.68
C VAL A 253 39.34 39.65 20.29
N ASN A 254 39.31 40.26 21.49
CA ASN A 254 38.12 40.48 22.32
C ASN A 254 37.58 39.28 23.09
N ASP A 255 38.26 38.12 23.08
CA ASP A 255 37.89 37.05 23.98
C ASP A 255 37.97 37.50 25.46
N VAL A 256 37.04 36.98 26.26
CA VAL A 256 37.07 37.09 27.72
C VAL A 256 38.16 36.18 28.26
N VAL A 257 39.05 36.74 29.06
CA VAL A 257 40.19 36.01 29.63
C VAL A 257 39.88 35.56 31.06
N PHE A 258 39.93 34.25 31.28
CA PHE A 258 39.88 33.61 32.59
C PHE A 258 41.29 33.20 32.98
N PHE A 259 41.74 33.69 34.14
CA PHE A 259 43.06 33.43 34.68
C PHE A 259 42.94 32.78 36.06
N SER A 260 43.71 31.72 36.30
CA SER A 260 43.90 31.14 37.63
C SER A 260 45.32 30.64 37.80
N LEU A 261 45.80 30.61 39.04
CA LEU A 261 47.01 29.87 39.38
C LEU A 261 46.70 28.37 39.41
N GLN A 262 47.71 27.54 39.12
CA GLN A 262 47.61 26.09 39.33
C GLN A 262 47.60 25.76 40.83
N SER A 263 47.06 24.59 41.21
CA SER A 263 46.74 24.23 42.61
C SER A 263 47.92 24.12 43.58
N ALA A 264 49.15 24.38 43.14
CA ALA A 264 50.36 24.44 43.97
C ALA A 264 51.20 25.72 43.72
N ALA A 265 50.74 26.60 42.82
CA ALA A 265 51.44 27.81 42.47
C ALA A 265 51.03 28.93 43.44
N SER A 266 52.02 29.65 43.97
CA SER A 266 51.81 30.83 44.82
C SER A 266 52.53 32.02 44.21
N LEU A 267 51.96 33.21 44.42
CA LEU A 267 52.63 34.45 44.08
C LEU A 267 53.51 34.88 45.25
N THR A 268 54.65 35.48 44.92
CA THR A 268 55.46 36.19 45.91
C THR A 268 54.65 37.32 46.55
N GLN A 269 54.98 37.64 47.79
CA GLN A 269 54.20 38.61 48.57
C GLN A 269 54.19 39.97 47.86
N ASN A 270 53.05 40.67 47.90
CA ASN A 270 52.83 41.96 47.25
C ASN A 270 52.87 41.92 45.70
N MET A 271 52.81 40.74 45.07
CA MET A 271 52.59 40.62 43.63
C MET A 271 51.12 40.35 43.31
N LEU A 272 50.62 41.02 42.27
CA LEU A 272 49.28 40.81 41.72
C LEU A 272 49.38 40.54 40.22
N ILE A 273 48.64 39.54 39.74
CA ILE A 273 48.48 39.26 38.31
C ILE A 273 47.00 39.32 37.97
N GLN A 274 46.65 40.09 36.95
CA GLN A 274 45.29 40.20 36.46
C GLN A 274 45.25 40.05 34.93
N PRO A 275 44.24 39.37 34.37
CA PRO A 275 44.04 39.37 32.94
C PRO A 275 43.65 40.77 32.46
N LEU A 276 44.20 41.19 31.31
CA LEU A 276 43.91 42.51 30.74
C LEU A 276 43.06 42.42 29.47
N ARG A 277 43.55 41.75 28.43
CA ARG A 277 42.86 41.60 27.14
C ARG A 277 43.54 40.56 26.24
N VAL A 278 42.92 40.25 25.11
CA VAL A 278 43.54 39.51 23.99
C VAL A 278 43.83 40.51 22.86
N PRO A 279 45.06 41.07 22.76
CA PRO A 279 45.37 42.11 21.77
C PRO A 279 45.43 41.60 20.33
N SER A 280 45.75 40.32 20.13
CA SER A 280 45.90 39.69 18.81
C SER A 280 45.72 38.17 18.92
N ALA A 281 45.52 37.51 17.79
CA ALA A 281 45.33 36.07 17.76
C ALA A 281 46.52 35.33 18.40
N GLY A 282 46.23 34.43 19.33
CA GLY A 282 47.23 33.60 20.01
C GLY A 282 47.96 34.27 21.17
N LEU A 283 47.66 35.54 21.51
CA LEU A 283 48.34 36.28 22.58
C LEU A 283 47.36 36.86 23.59
N VAL A 284 47.61 36.62 24.87
CA VAL A 284 46.85 37.18 25.99
C VAL A 284 47.75 38.10 26.79
N THR A 285 47.36 39.35 26.97
CA THR A 285 48.08 40.29 27.84
C THR A 285 47.59 40.13 29.28
N LEU A 286 48.52 39.89 30.19
CA LEU A 286 48.33 39.94 31.63
C LEU A 286 49.04 41.18 32.18
N ARG A 287 48.43 41.83 33.17
CA ARG A 287 49.09 42.89 33.93
C ARG A 287 49.64 42.32 35.23
N VAL A 288 50.94 42.49 35.44
CA VAL A 288 51.63 42.09 36.67
C VAL A 288 52.07 43.33 37.41
N CYS A 289 51.62 43.48 38.64
CA CYS A 289 51.93 44.61 39.51
C CYS A 289 52.73 44.14 40.72
N ASN A 290 53.76 44.91 41.07
CA ASN A 290 54.52 44.77 42.30
C ASN A 290 54.20 45.95 43.22
N LEU A 291 53.55 45.64 44.34
CA LEU A 291 53.11 46.62 45.34
C LEU A 291 54.15 46.84 46.45
N ALA A 292 55.33 46.20 46.36
CA ALA A 292 56.44 46.48 47.26
C ALA A 292 57.32 47.63 46.74
N SER A 293 58.14 48.21 47.61
CA SER A 293 59.05 49.31 47.27
C SER A 293 60.33 48.86 46.53
N THR A 294 60.58 47.56 46.45
CA THR A 294 61.76 46.97 45.77
C THR A 294 61.32 46.09 44.61
N SER A 295 62.18 45.93 43.60
CA SER A 295 61.93 45.01 42.47
C SER A 295 61.68 43.57 42.98
N GLN A 296 60.69 42.90 42.40
CA GLN A 296 60.31 41.53 42.73
C GLN A 296 60.09 40.71 41.47
N SER A 297 60.38 39.41 41.58
CA SER A 297 60.01 38.42 40.57
C SER A 297 58.89 37.54 41.09
N THR A 298 58.01 37.13 40.19
CA THR A 298 57.03 36.05 40.46
C THR A 298 57.72 34.69 40.59
N GLY A 299 58.95 34.54 40.08
CA GLY A 299 59.50 33.24 39.72
C GLY A 299 58.67 32.59 38.60
N THR A 300 58.88 31.30 38.37
CA THR A 300 58.07 30.52 37.42
C THR A 300 56.80 30.05 38.11
N VAL A 301 55.66 30.65 37.77
CA VAL A 301 54.36 30.37 38.40
C VAL A 301 53.47 29.66 37.39
N GLY A 302 53.02 28.45 37.72
CA GLY A 302 52.09 27.69 36.89
C GLY A 302 50.70 28.33 36.83
N VAL A 303 50.14 28.47 35.62
CA VAL A 303 48.86 29.16 35.39
C VAL A 303 47.93 28.37 34.48
N TYR A 304 46.64 28.65 34.64
CA TYR A 304 45.60 28.34 33.69
C TYR A 304 45.13 29.64 33.05
N ILE A 305 45.23 29.73 31.74
CA ILE A 305 44.63 30.81 30.95
C ILE A 305 43.64 30.18 29.98
N LEU A 306 42.41 30.63 30.02
CA LEU A 306 41.35 30.25 29.10
C LEU A 306 40.76 31.53 28.50
N THR A 307 40.54 31.52 27.19
CA THR A 307 39.87 32.59 26.46
C THR A 307 38.60 32.05 25.86
N MET A 308 37.53 32.85 25.86
CA MET A 308 36.24 32.47 25.30
C MET A 308 35.52 33.70 24.74
N ARG A 309 34.76 33.48 23.66
CA ARG A 309 34.16 34.53 22.84
C ARG A 309 32.78 34.98 23.34
#